data_AF-S9SF18-F1
#
_entry.id   AF-S9SF18-F1
#
_cell.length_a   1.000
_cell.length_b   1.000
_cell.length_c   1.000
_cell.angle_alpha   90.00
_cell.angle_beta   90.00
_cell.angle_gamma   90.00
#
_symmetry.space_group_name_H-M   'P 1'
#
loop_
_entity.id
_entity.type
_entity.pdbx_description
1 polymer ?
#
loop_
_entity_poly.entity_id
_entity_poly.type
_entity_poly.pdbx_seq_one_letter_code
_entity_poly.pdbx_strand_id
1 'polypeptide(L)'
;VPDDCVNAAFIGNFAETPRDTVFTTEYSVRTAMEAVYTLLDIDRGVPEVFGSAYDVRVLLDSTAKMMDGKKLTDMELPPAIQLAAVTGVQKVSHTRIMQLLKEYKLI
;
A
#
# COMPACT_ATOMS: atom_id res chain seq x y z
N VAL A 1 -8.97 9.58 -19.62
CA VAL A 1 -9.26 10.40 -20.82
C VAL A 1 -7.91 10.75 -21.44
N PRO A 2 -7.67 10.46 -22.73
CA PRO A 2 -6.40 10.84 -23.36
C PRO A 2 -6.18 12.36 -23.30
N ASP A 3 -4.92 12.78 -23.28
CA ASP A 3 -4.57 14.20 -23.32
C ASP A 3 -5.24 14.89 -24.53
N ASP A 4 -5.70 16.13 -24.33
CA ASP A 4 -6.42 16.96 -25.30
C ASP A 4 -7.74 16.36 -25.86
N CYS A 5 -8.23 15.25 -25.31
CA CYS A 5 -9.50 14.66 -25.74
C CYS A 5 -10.70 15.43 -25.18
N VAL A 6 -11.64 15.80 -26.06
CA VAL A 6 -12.78 16.67 -25.70
C VAL A 6 -14.04 15.88 -25.33
N ASN A 7 -14.26 14.72 -25.94
CA ASN A 7 -15.55 14.00 -25.83
C ASN A 7 -15.46 12.47 -25.91
N ALA A 8 -14.27 11.88 -25.73
CA ALA A 8 -14.08 10.43 -25.75
C ALA A 8 -13.21 9.94 -24.58
N ALA A 9 -13.45 8.70 -24.16
CA ALA A 9 -12.68 8.05 -23.10
C ALA A 9 -12.59 6.54 -23.34
N PHE A 10 -11.49 5.94 -22.87
CA PHE A 10 -11.36 4.50 -22.72
C PHE A 10 -11.66 4.11 -21.28
N ILE A 11 -12.41 3.03 -21.10
CA ILE A 11 -12.78 2.48 -19.78
C ILE A 11 -12.60 0.97 -19.77
N GLY A 12 -12.57 0.37 -18.58
CA GLY A 12 -12.41 -1.06 -18.38
C GLY A 12 -10.95 -1.49 -18.22
N ASN A 13 -10.74 -2.80 -18.15
CA ASN A 13 -9.46 -3.44 -17.77
C ASN A 13 -8.32 -3.28 -18.79
N PHE A 14 -8.55 -2.59 -19.90
CA PHE A 14 -7.53 -2.26 -20.90
C PHE A 14 -7.28 -0.74 -21.02
N ALA A 15 -7.93 0.06 -20.19
CA ALA A 15 -7.60 1.48 -20.02
C ALA A 15 -6.48 1.62 -18.99
N GLU A 16 -5.73 2.72 -19.06
CA GLU A 16 -4.62 3.01 -18.14
C GLU A 16 -5.09 3.94 -17.00
N THR A 17 -4.89 3.53 -15.75
CA THR A 17 -4.99 4.38 -14.56
C THR A 17 -3.94 3.97 -13.51
N PRO A 18 -3.32 4.91 -12.77
CA PRO A 18 -2.24 4.60 -11.83
C PRO A 18 -2.66 3.68 -10.66
N ARG A 19 -1.72 2.83 -10.23
CA ARG A 19 -1.75 2.01 -8.99
C ARG A 19 -2.82 0.93 -8.88
N ASP A 20 -3.95 1.01 -9.58
CA ASP A 20 -5.04 0.05 -9.44
C ASP A 20 -4.76 -1.27 -10.19
N THR A 21 -5.50 -2.33 -9.86
CA THR A 21 -5.27 -3.69 -10.36
C THR A 21 -6.35 -4.11 -11.35
N VAL A 22 -5.96 -4.41 -12.59
CA VAL A 22 -6.84 -5.01 -13.62
C VAL A 22 -7.26 -6.44 -13.23
N PHE A 23 -8.15 -7.04 -14.02
CA PHE A 23 -8.82 -8.31 -13.68
C PHE A 23 -9.71 -8.16 -12.43
N THR A 24 -10.24 -6.96 -12.19
CA THR A 24 -11.15 -6.69 -11.09
C THR A 24 -12.37 -5.91 -11.59
N THR A 25 -13.50 -6.08 -10.91
CA THR A 25 -14.68 -5.23 -11.13
C THR A 25 -14.42 -3.80 -10.70
N GLU A 26 -13.62 -3.61 -9.65
CA GLU A 26 -13.21 -2.30 -9.13
C GLU A 26 -12.56 -1.44 -10.21
N TYR A 27 -11.59 -1.99 -10.96
CA TYR A 27 -10.91 -1.25 -12.03
C TYR A 27 -11.88 -0.78 -13.12
N SER A 28 -12.89 -1.60 -13.45
CA SER A 28 -13.93 -1.22 -14.42
C SER A 28 -14.76 -0.05 -13.91
N VAL A 29 -15.09 -0.03 -12.62
CA VAL A 29 -15.85 1.05 -11.99
C VAL A 29 -15.01 2.32 -11.85
N ARG A 30 -13.73 2.19 -11.44
CA ARG A 30 -12.79 3.30 -11.33
C ARG A 30 -12.60 4.02 -12.65
N THR A 31 -12.24 3.29 -13.70
CA THR A 31 -11.98 3.89 -15.03
C THR A 31 -13.24 4.56 -15.59
N ALA A 32 -14.42 4.00 -15.34
CA ALA A 32 -15.69 4.65 -15.68
C ALA A 32 -15.93 5.95 -14.88
N MET A 33 -15.67 5.93 -13.57
CA MET A 33 -15.81 7.11 -12.71
C MET A 33 -14.84 8.23 -13.11
N GLU A 34 -13.56 7.91 -13.31
CA GLU A 34 -12.53 8.85 -13.76
C GLU A 34 -12.89 9.45 -15.13
N ALA A 35 -13.35 8.64 -16.09
CA ALA A 35 -13.77 9.11 -17.40
C ALA A 35 -14.95 10.09 -17.33
N VAL A 36 -16.02 9.74 -16.60
CA VAL A 36 -17.20 10.60 -16.47
C VAL A 36 -16.88 11.89 -15.73
N TYR A 37 -16.10 11.80 -14.64
CA TYR A 37 -15.73 12.97 -13.84
C TYR A 37 -14.85 13.94 -14.64
N THR A 38 -13.93 13.41 -15.44
CA THR A 38 -13.05 14.24 -16.29
C THR A 38 -13.82 14.88 -17.44
N LEU A 39 -14.67 14.13 -18.16
CA LEU A 39 -15.37 14.65 -19.35
C LEU A 39 -16.51 15.63 -19.01
N LEU A 40 -17.15 15.48 -17.85
CA LEU A 40 -18.28 16.32 -17.43
C LEU A 40 -17.89 17.40 -16.42
N ASP A 41 -16.59 17.53 -16.09
CA ASP A 41 -16.08 18.50 -15.12
C ASP A 41 -16.83 18.42 -13.78
N ILE A 42 -16.93 17.21 -13.23
CA ILE A 42 -17.64 16.98 -11.96
C ILE A 42 -16.75 17.45 -10.81
N ASP A 43 -17.21 18.48 -10.08
CA ASP A 43 -16.52 19.04 -8.91
C ASP A 43 -16.64 18.15 -7.66
N ARG A 44 -16.05 16.95 -7.74
CA ARG A 44 -15.94 16.01 -6.64
C ARG A 44 -14.72 15.10 -6.85
N GLY A 45 -13.98 14.82 -5.78
CA GLY A 45 -12.85 13.89 -5.85
C GLY A 45 -13.26 12.44 -6.15
N VAL A 46 -12.55 11.81 -7.09
CA VAL A 46 -12.55 10.35 -7.25
C VAL A 46 -11.68 9.77 -6.13
N PRO A 47 -12.14 8.74 -5.38
CA PRO A 47 -11.34 8.13 -4.33
C PRO A 47 -10.07 7.50 -4.91
N GLU A 48 -8.90 7.78 -4.33
CA GLU A 48 -7.66 7.11 -4.72
C GLU A 48 -7.71 5.60 -4.43
N VAL A 49 -6.78 4.85 -5.00
CA VAL A 49 -6.55 3.46 -4.61
C VAL A 49 -6.16 3.42 -3.14
N PHE A 50 -6.77 2.51 -2.36
CA PHE A 50 -6.54 2.40 -0.93
C PHE A 50 -5.04 2.41 -0.58
N GLY A 51 -4.63 3.33 0.29
CA GLY A 51 -3.23 3.61 0.62
C GLY A 51 -2.54 2.57 1.51
N SER A 52 -2.95 1.30 1.48
CA SER A 52 -2.39 0.23 2.31
C SER A 52 -0.87 0.09 2.17
N ALA A 53 -0.34 0.26 0.96
CA ALA A 53 1.09 0.24 0.68
C ALA A 53 1.89 1.34 1.39
N TYR A 54 1.23 2.38 1.89
CA TYR A 54 1.85 3.50 2.60
C TYR A 54 1.51 3.53 4.10
N ASP A 55 0.59 2.68 4.56
CA ASP A 55 0.25 2.58 5.96
C ASP A 55 1.22 1.65 6.68
N VAL A 56 2.10 2.24 7.51
CA VAL A 56 3.07 1.48 8.32
C VAL A 56 2.44 0.36 9.14
N ARG A 57 1.18 0.51 9.56
CA ARG A 57 0.45 -0.52 10.30
C ARG A 57 0.18 -1.75 9.43
N VAL A 58 -0.25 -1.53 8.19
CA VAL A 58 -0.49 -2.60 7.22
C VAL A 58 0.83 -3.25 6.84
N LEU A 59 1.89 -2.46 6.65
CA LEU A 59 3.23 -3.00 6.35
C LEU A 59 3.75 -3.91 7.48
N LEU A 60 3.60 -3.52 8.74
CA LEU A 60 3.99 -4.36 9.90
C LEU A 60 3.15 -5.64 9.97
N ASP A 61 1.84 -5.51 9.77
CA ASP A 61 0.90 -6.64 9.77
C ASP A 61 1.16 -7.64 8.64
N SER A 62 1.40 -7.15 7.42
CA SER A 62 1.80 -7.95 6.26
C SER A 62 3.13 -8.64 6.50
N THR A 63 4.10 -7.96 7.10
CA THR A 63 5.41 -8.54 7.43
C THR A 63 5.26 -9.73 8.39
N ALA A 64 4.47 -9.57 9.45
CA ALA A 64 4.21 -10.67 10.40
C ALA A 64 3.56 -11.89 9.71
N LYS A 65 2.62 -11.65 8.79
CA LYS A 65 1.97 -12.71 8.01
C LYS A 65 2.92 -13.41 7.03
N MET A 66 3.75 -12.65 6.31
CA MET A 66 4.73 -13.19 5.37
C MET A 66 5.82 -14.04 6.04
N MET A 67 6.07 -13.80 7.33
CA MET A 67 7.05 -14.56 8.13
C MET A 67 6.42 -15.73 8.90
N ASP A 68 5.18 -16.13 8.59
CA ASP A 68 4.44 -17.16 9.31
C ASP A 68 4.35 -16.90 10.84
N GLY A 69 4.33 -15.62 11.24
CA GLY A 69 4.30 -15.21 12.64
C GLY A 69 5.62 -15.34 13.41
N LYS A 70 6.74 -15.66 12.73
CA LYS A 70 8.08 -15.61 13.34
C LYS A 70 8.44 -14.18 13.71
N LYS A 71 9.24 -14.01 14.78
CA LYS A 71 9.71 -12.69 15.19
C LYS A 71 10.91 -12.26 14.34
N LEU A 72 11.17 -10.96 14.31
CA LEU A 72 12.35 -10.39 13.66
C LEU A 72 13.67 -10.93 14.27
N THR A 73 13.64 -11.35 15.54
CA THR A 73 14.78 -11.98 16.21
C THR A 73 15.09 -13.39 15.72
N ASP A 74 14.08 -14.08 15.18
CA ASP A 74 14.14 -15.49 14.80
C ASP A 74 14.52 -15.66 13.32
N MET A 75 14.72 -14.54 12.61
CA MET A 75 15.10 -14.54 11.21
C MET A 75 16.58 -14.93 11.04
N GLU A 76 16.83 -15.84 10.10
CA GLU A 76 18.18 -16.18 9.65
C GLU A 76 18.70 -15.04 8.76
N LEU A 77 19.32 -14.04 9.39
CA LEU A 77 19.95 -12.91 8.72
C LEU A 77 21.47 -13.02 8.81
N PRO A 78 22.22 -12.47 7.83
CA PRO A 78 23.66 -12.30 7.96
C PRO A 78 24.03 -11.62 9.29
N PRO A 79 25.09 -12.04 10.00
CA PRO A 79 25.39 -11.58 11.37
C PRO A 79 25.47 -10.04 11.51
N ALA A 80 25.96 -9.35 10.48
CA ALA A 80 26.03 -7.89 10.45
C ALA A 80 24.65 -7.23 10.48
N ILE A 81 23.68 -7.78 9.73
CA ILE A 81 22.30 -7.27 9.67
C ILE A 81 21.57 -7.58 10.97
N GLN A 82 21.79 -8.77 11.54
CA GLN A 82 21.20 -9.18 12.81
C GLN A 82 21.63 -8.27 13.97
N LEU A 83 22.93 -7.96 14.06
CA LEU A 83 23.46 -7.03 15.07
C LEU A 83 22.88 -5.62 14.92
N ALA A 84 22.76 -5.13 13.67
CA ALA A 84 22.17 -3.83 13.39
C ALA A 84 20.68 -3.78 13.77
N ALA A 85 19.92 -4.83 13.48
CA ALA A 85 18.51 -4.96 13.85
C ALA A 85 18.33 -4.95 15.37
N VAL A 86 19.08 -5.78 16.11
CA VAL A 86 19.01 -5.83 17.58
C VAL A 86 19.38 -4.49 18.21
N THR A 87 20.46 -3.85 17.73
CA THR A 87 20.89 -2.52 18.22
C THR A 87 19.83 -1.46 17.92
N GLY A 88 19.21 -1.51 16.73
CA GLY A 88 18.12 -0.63 16.34
C GLY A 88 16.90 -0.79 17.24
N VAL A 89 16.49 -2.02 17.51
CA VAL A 89 15.38 -2.38 18.41
C VAL A 89 15.64 -1.86 19.83
N GLN A 90 16.86 -2.00 20.36
CA GLN A 90 17.23 -1.47 21.67
C GLN A 90 17.13 0.06 21.74
N LYS A 91 17.57 0.77 20.69
CA LYS A 91 17.49 2.25 20.63
C LYS A 91 16.05 2.78 20.62
N VAL A 92 15.12 2.05 19.99
CA VAL A 92 13.71 2.46 19.89
C VAL A 92 12.84 1.95 21.04
N SER A 93 13.43 1.27 22.03
CA SER A 93 12.71 0.55 23.10
C SER A 93 11.74 1.39 23.94
N HIS A 94 11.99 2.69 24.07
CA HIS A 94 11.13 3.61 24.83
C HIS A 94 10.18 4.43 23.95
N THR A 95 9.98 4.06 22.68
CA THR A 95 9.23 4.84 21.68
C THR A 95 7.93 4.17 21.25
N ARG A 96 7.07 4.92 20.54
CA ARG A 96 5.87 4.37 19.88
C ARG A 96 6.20 3.29 18.85
N ILE A 97 7.38 3.32 18.25
CA ILE A 97 7.84 2.30 17.29
C ILE A 97 7.91 0.94 17.98
N MET A 98 8.48 0.87 19.18
CA MET A 98 8.53 -0.37 19.96
C MET A 98 7.14 -0.88 20.34
N GLN A 99 6.20 0.03 20.66
CA GLN A 99 4.82 -0.37 20.93
C GLN A 99 4.15 -0.98 19.70
N LEU A 100 4.31 -0.35 18.52
CA LEU A 100 3.79 -0.88 17.26
C LEU A 100 4.38 -2.25 16.93
N LEU A 101 5.70 -2.44 17.10
CA LEU A 101 6.34 -3.74 16.86
C LEU A 101 5.75 -4.85 17.76
N LYS A 102 5.41 -4.54 19.03
CA LYS A 102 4.73 -5.46 19.94
C LYS A 102 3.28 -5.71 19.53
N GLU A 103 2.53 -4.65 19.20
CA GLU A 103 1.13 -4.73 18.77
C GLU A 103 0.98 -5.67 17.55
N TYR A 104 1.91 -5.60 16.61
CA TYR A 104 1.94 -6.44 15.40
C TYR A 104 2.74 -7.74 15.53
N LYS A 105 3.12 -8.15 16.75
CA LYS A 105 3.77 -9.44 17.05
C LYS A 105 5.11 -9.69 16.31
N LEU A 106 5.84 -8.62 16.00
CA LEU A 106 7.12 -8.71 15.29
C LEU A 106 8.33 -8.93 16.22
N ILE A 107 8.13 -8.78 17.53
CA ILE A 107 9.14 -8.96 18.57
C ILE A 107 8.57 -9.63 19.82
#